data_AF-A0A4V5NC95-F1
#
_entry.id   AF-A0A4V5NC95-F1
#
_cell.length_a   1.000
_cell.length_b   1.000
_cell.length_c   1.000
_cell.angle_alpha   90.00
_cell.angle_beta   90.00
_cell.angle_gamma   90.00
#
_symmetry.space_group_name_H-M   'P 1'
#
loop_
_entity.id
_entity.type
_entity.pdbx_description
1 polymer ?
#
loop_
_entity_poly.entity_id
_entity_poly.type
_entity_poly.pdbx_seq_one_letter_code
_entity_poly.pdbx_strand_id
1 'polypeptide(L)'
;MASGTAAAKVRPSAPEQQQSQQQPVGGTATWIDFNTLGSQGSRKDVRAQAARASAAARKATLAKKQARKGPQPGSFIFALPKSKATEPTAVANIVRKPPDKPQDQEALGNVTAADRSYTQKLLSVVTQNLQRRRLSIDSSGETSLAHTSIRSMLWDAMTSSTTLFQVAIFMAGTHSNTCGLPRSAFAHMGPGLIALRGASLDAIQARITGSDAEGIAPVAVALLAGWERRYGDLESYEVHMKAWKTLAIAGNSLEEQNMATLTDLTLEMYRMGLDEQSTTAPSGYMMPVKVMASLPQGFHVFSLRRAETRSLLTLSAQLATHYPKSKSVISRLRRIALENMAWSPTHTHGYEPRPDLEDQYDSLELIALYHIRAVQISICGVLLQEAMDMHGVTWSFDLQGGLHVHTQSCQHLRTEMLIGTKYQDIALWSRFVLCSLARAPAQDVFLTRVVKRVDVKSFVQLRTILERFVYPPTVLSNPCRALWDTLGIAPEWERYTDLFQPYPTPTSEVA
;
A
#
# COMPACT_ATOMS: atom_id res chain seq x y z
N MET A 1 12.56 -64.19 -32.64
CA MET A 1 11.36 -64.14 -31.79
C MET A 1 10.78 -62.73 -32.00
N ALA A 2 9.77 -62.47 -32.85
CA ALA A 2 8.43 -63.09 -32.97
C ALA A 2 7.61 -62.85 -31.68
N SER A 3 6.43 -62.21 -31.70
CA SER A 3 5.61 -61.61 -32.78
C SER A 3 4.87 -60.35 -32.24
N GLY A 4 4.13 -59.52 -33.00
CA GLY A 4 3.89 -59.48 -34.45
C GLY A 4 2.45 -59.79 -34.88
N THR A 5 1.54 -58.80 -34.84
CA THR A 5 0.27 -58.75 -35.63
C THR A 5 -0.40 -57.35 -35.55
N ALA A 6 -1.30 -57.03 -36.49
CA ALA A 6 -2.04 -55.76 -36.57
C ALA A 6 -3.39 -55.92 -37.33
N ALA A 7 -4.14 -54.81 -37.49
CA ALA A 7 -5.47 -54.67 -38.13
C ALA A 7 -6.67 -55.19 -37.28
N ALA A 8 -7.93 -54.77 -37.51
CA ALA A 8 -8.52 -53.96 -38.59
C ALA A 8 -9.65 -53.00 -38.13
N LYS A 9 -10.17 -52.15 -39.04
CA LYS A 9 -11.34 -51.25 -38.83
C LYS A 9 -12.68 -51.94 -39.07
N VAL A 10 -13.73 -51.62 -38.29
CA VAL A 10 -15.15 -51.75 -38.69
C VAL A 10 -16.01 -50.60 -38.11
N ARG A 11 -17.05 -50.18 -38.86
CA ARG A 11 -18.23 -49.32 -38.55
C ARG A 11 -19.36 -49.74 -39.54
N PRO A 12 -20.66 -49.38 -39.41
CA PRO A 12 -21.32 -48.38 -38.55
C PRO A 12 -21.83 -48.97 -37.19
N SER A 13 -23.06 -48.93 -36.62
CA SER A 13 -24.44 -48.52 -37.00
C SER A 13 -25.33 -48.16 -35.77
N ALA A 14 -26.60 -47.78 -36.04
CA ALA A 14 -27.71 -47.44 -35.12
C ALA A 14 -29.01 -48.15 -35.65
N PRO A 15 -30.23 -48.07 -35.04
CA PRO A 15 -30.71 -47.11 -34.02
C PRO A 15 -31.64 -47.65 -32.88
N GLU A 16 -31.97 -46.73 -31.97
CA GLU A 16 -33.21 -46.54 -31.16
C GLU A 16 -34.13 -47.71 -30.76
N GLN A 17 -34.45 -47.78 -29.45
CA GLN A 17 -35.84 -47.59 -28.99
C GLN A 17 -35.94 -47.08 -27.54
N GLN A 18 -37.00 -46.32 -27.27
CA GLN A 18 -37.35 -45.69 -25.98
C GLN A 18 -38.05 -46.73 -25.06
N GLN A 19 -38.28 -46.55 -23.76
CA GLN A 19 -38.46 -45.37 -22.87
C GLN A 19 -38.14 -45.86 -21.40
N SER A 20 -38.38 -45.21 -20.23
CA SER A 20 -39.05 -43.97 -19.81
C SER A 20 -38.56 -43.49 -18.41
N GLN A 21 -39.31 -42.53 -17.82
CA GLN A 21 -39.41 -42.09 -16.40
C GLN A 21 -38.23 -42.37 -15.43
N GLN A 22 -37.40 -41.41 -15.01
CA GLN A 22 -37.61 -40.11 -14.30
C GLN A 22 -37.42 -40.17 -12.76
N GLN A 23 -36.23 -39.76 -12.29
CA GLN A 23 -36.04 -38.92 -11.10
C GLN A 23 -34.90 -37.92 -11.36
N PRO A 24 -35.04 -36.62 -11.05
CA PRO A 24 -34.04 -35.61 -11.40
C PRO A 24 -32.94 -35.45 -10.32
N VAL A 25 -31.69 -35.70 -10.69
CA VAL A 25 -30.52 -35.31 -9.87
C VAL A 25 -30.22 -33.83 -10.13
N GLY A 26 -30.23 -33.01 -9.08
CA GLY A 26 -30.16 -31.55 -9.17
C GLY A 26 -28.79 -31.01 -9.63
N GLY A 27 -28.64 -30.75 -10.93
CA GLY A 27 -27.57 -29.90 -11.45
C GLY A 27 -27.89 -28.42 -11.27
N THR A 28 -27.04 -27.68 -10.56
CA THR A 28 -27.17 -26.21 -10.42
C THR A 28 -26.77 -25.52 -11.72
N ALA A 29 -27.72 -25.38 -12.64
CA ALA A 29 -27.51 -24.77 -13.95
C ALA A 29 -27.19 -23.27 -13.85
N THR A 30 -26.02 -22.85 -14.35
CA THR A 30 -25.65 -21.44 -14.50
C THR A 30 -26.13 -20.89 -15.84
N TRP A 31 -27.45 -20.84 -16.02
CA TRP A 31 -28.11 -20.12 -17.12
C TRP A 31 -29.27 -19.29 -16.57
N ILE A 32 -29.38 -18.06 -17.04
CA ILE A 32 -30.53 -17.18 -16.80
C ILE A 32 -31.16 -16.94 -18.17
N ASP A 33 -32.43 -17.29 -18.31
CA ASP A 33 -33.16 -17.16 -19.55
C ASP A 33 -33.35 -15.68 -19.93
N PHE A 34 -33.12 -15.35 -21.20
CA PHE A 34 -33.02 -13.94 -21.62
C PHE A 34 -34.35 -13.33 -22.11
N ASN A 35 -35.43 -14.13 -22.12
CA ASN A 35 -36.67 -13.84 -22.85
C ASN A 35 -37.93 -13.62 -21.97
N THR A 36 -37.79 -13.12 -20.74
CA THR A 36 -38.91 -12.54 -19.99
C THR A 36 -38.54 -11.26 -19.24
N LEU A 37 -39.16 -10.14 -19.64
CA LEU A 37 -39.26 -8.87 -18.90
C LEU A 37 -37.94 -8.09 -18.69
N GLY A 38 -37.92 -6.76 -18.64
CA GLY A 38 -39.05 -5.83 -18.78
C GLY A 38 -38.72 -4.37 -18.42
N SER A 39 -37.55 -4.08 -17.84
CA SER A 39 -37.09 -2.71 -17.57
C SER A 39 -35.55 -2.62 -17.51
N GLN A 40 -34.98 -1.44 -17.78
CA GLN A 40 -33.52 -1.27 -17.77
C GLN A 40 -32.91 -1.15 -16.36
N GLY A 41 -33.68 -0.71 -15.35
CA GLY A 41 -33.18 -0.56 -13.96
C GLY A 41 -32.58 -1.86 -13.41
N SER A 42 -33.30 -2.97 -13.61
CA SER A 42 -32.84 -4.34 -13.27
C SER A 42 -31.40 -4.62 -13.74
N ARG A 43 -30.99 -4.14 -14.92
CA ARG A 43 -29.65 -4.43 -15.47
C ARG A 43 -28.51 -3.67 -14.79
N LYS A 44 -28.73 -2.56 -14.08
CA LYS A 44 -27.68 -1.93 -13.25
C LYS A 44 -27.52 -2.70 -11.93
N ASP A 45 -28.61 -3.02 -11.25
CA ASP A 45 -28.56 -3.73 -9.97
C ASP A 45 -28.12 -5.19 -10.13
N VAL A 46 -28.62 -5.92 -11.14
CA VAL A 46 -28.13 -7.28 -11.46
C VAL A 46 -26.65 -7.25 -11.83
N ARG A 47 -26.12 -6.19 -12.46
CA ARG A 47 -24.66 -6.06 -12.72
C ARG A 47 -23.88 -5.73 -11.46
N ALA A 48 -24.36 -4.85 -10.57
CA ALA A 48 -23.71 -4.55 -9.30
C ALA A 48 -23.73 -5.76 -8.36
N GLN A 49 -24.84 -6.50 -8.32
CA GLN A 49 -25.02 -7.73 -7.56
C GLN A 49 -24.21 -8.88 -8.17
N ALA A 50 -24.14 -9.02 -9.51
CA ALA A 50 -23.25 -9.98 -10.17
C ALA A 50 -21.76 -9.62 -10.00
N ALA A 51 -21.39 -8.35 -9.95
CA ALA A 51 -20.02 -7.92 -9.67
C ALA A 51 -19.64 -8.20 -8.21
N ARG A 52 -20.53 -7.89 -7.24
CA ARG A 52 -20.34 -8.25 -5.83
C ARG A 52 -20.34 -9.76 -5.60
N ALA A 53 -21.22 -10.51 -6.26
CA ALA A 53 -21.25 -11.97 -6.23
C ALA A 53 -20.02 -12.58 -6.92
N SER A 54 -19.53 -12.00 -8.02
CA SER A 54 -18.29 -12.40 -8.69
C SER A 54 -17.06 -12.10 -7.81
N ALA A 55 -16.99 -10.95 -7.14
CA ALA A 55 -15.93 -10.64 -6.19
C ALA A 55 -15.97 -11.57 -4.96
N ALA A 56 -17.15 -11.85 -4.41
CA ALA A 56 -17.35 -12.81 -3.33
C ALA A 56 -17.03 -14.25 -3.77
N ALA A 57 -17.43 -14.66 -4.96
CA ALA A 57 -17.13 -15.97 -5.54
C ALA A 57 -15.65 -16.11 -5.94
N ARG A 58 -14.98 -15.05 -6.42
CA ARG A 58 -13.52 -15.00 -6.64
C ARG A 58 -12.78 -15.12 -5.30
N LYS A 59 -13.18 -14.39 -4.25
CA LYS A 59 -12.64 -14.55 -2.87
C LYS A 59 -12.87 -15.97 -2.33
N ALA A 60 -14.10 -16.51 -2.43
CA ALA A 60 -14.42 -17.86 -1.99
C ALA A 60 -13.71 -18.95 -2.80
N THR A 61 -13.52 -18.75 -4.10
CA THR A 61 -12.78 -19.68 -4.98
C THR A 61 -11.29 -19.64 -4.68
N LEU A 62 -10.71 -18.46 -4.41
CA LEU A 62 -9.32 -18.34 -3.93
C LEU A 62 -9.15 -19.05 -2.58
N ALA A 63 -10.04 -18.83 -1.61
CA ALA A 63 -10.03 -19.54 -0.33
C ALA A 63 -10.18 -21.06 -0.50
N LYS A 64 -11.06 -21.52 -1.41
CA LYS A 64 -11.26 -22.95 -1.73
C LYS A 64 -10.10 -23.54 -2.54
N LYS A 65 -9.32 -22.73 -3.26
CA LYS A 65 -8.10 -23.12 -4.00
C LYS A 65 -6.87 -23.14 -3.07
N GLN A 66 -6.85 -22.30 -2.03
CA GLN A 66 -5.93 -22.40 -0.89
C GLN A 66 -6.22 -23.65 -0.05
N ALA A 67 -7.47 -23.87 0.37
CA ALA A 67 -7.88 -25.05 1.15
C ALA A 67 -7.75 -26.38 0.39
N ARG A 68 -7.69 -26.36 -0.95
CA ARG A 68 -7.39 -27.54 -1.79
C ARG A 68 -5.90 -27.82 -1.95
N LYS A 69 -5.00 -26.91 -1.58
CA LYS A 69 -3.58 -27.24 -1.38
C LYS A 69 -3.46 -27.79 0.04
N GLY A 70 -3.25 -29.11 0.14
CA GLY A 70 -3.03 -29.78 1.43
C GLY A 70 -1.84 -29.18 2.20
N PRO A 71 -1.77 -29.39 3.52
CA PRO A 71 -0.82 -28.69 4.39
C PRO A 71 0.62 -29.00 4.00
N GLN A 72 1.36 -27.97 3.54
CA GLN A 72 2.81 -28.02 3.54
C GLN A 72 3.32 -27.78 4.97
N PRO A 73 4.29 -28.58 5.46
CA PRO A 73 4.81 -28.43 6.82
C PRO A 73 5.44 -27.05 7.00
N GLY A 74 4.91 -26.27 7.94
CA GLY A 74 5.32 -24.89 8.22
C GLY A 74 4.21 -23.84 8.03
N SER A 75 3.10 -24.16 7.37
CA SER A 75 1.96 -23.24 7.21
C SER A 75 0.78 -23.65 8.10
N PHE A 76 0.62 -22.97 9.25
CA PHE A 76 -0.52 -23.17 10.15
C PHE A 76 -1.22 -21.84 10.49
N ILE A 77 -2.55 -21.88 10.40
CA ILE A 77 -3.52 -20.92 10.95
C ILE A 77 -3.54 -19.52 10.30
N PHE A 78 -4.40 -19.39 9.29
CA PHE A 78 -5.23 -18.20 9.11
C PHE A 78 -6.68 -18.55 9.49
N ALA A 79 -7.13 -18.09 10.66
CA ALA A 79 -8.52 -18.21 11.11
C ALA A 79 -8.96 -16.88 11.73
N LEU A 80 -9.70 -16.08 10.97
CA LEU A 80 -10.30 -14.84 11.49
C LEU A 80 -11.45 -15.18 12.47
N PRO A 81 -11.55 -14.46 13.61
CA PRO A 81 -12.67 -14.65 14.52
C PRO A 81 -13.98 -14.20 13.86
N LYS A 82 -15.04 -15.00 14.03
CA LYS A 82 -16.39 -14.66 13.54
C LYS A 82 -17.03 -13.61 14.44
N SER A 83 -17.09 -12.35 14.00
CA SER A 83 -18.06 -11.40 14.55
C SER A 83 -19.48 -11.79 14.09
N LYS A 84 -20.50 -11.46 14.90
CA LYS A 84 -21.90 -11.69 14.54
C LYS A 84 -22.33 -10.63 13.51
N ALA A 85 -23.04 -11.06 12.47
CA ALA A 85 -23.70 -10.13 11.55
C ALA A 85 -24.97 -9.55 12.20
N THR A 86 -25.17 -8.24 12.08
CA THR A 86 -26.43 -7.57 12.38
C THR A 86 -27.26 -7.51 11.09
N GLU A 87 -28.54 -7.85 11.14
CA GLU A 87 -29.40 -7.86 9.96
C GLU A 87 -29.77 -6.43 9.50
N PRO A 88 -29.86 -6.15 8.19
CA PRO A 88 -30.22 -4.84 7.68
C PRO A 88 -31.75 -4.64 7.69
N THR A 89 -32.24 -3.74 8.53
CA THR A 89 -33.67 -3.35 8.58
C THR A 89 -34.11 -2.76 7.23
N ALA A 90 -35.20 -3.28 6.68
CA ALA A 90 -35.77 -2.78 5.43
C ALA A 90 -36.54 -1.46 5.64
N VAL A 91 -36.30 -0.48 4.75
CA VAL A 91 -37.20 0.66 4.50
C VAL A 91 -37.39 0.76 3.00
N ALA A 92 -38.64 0.82 2.54
CA ALA A 92 -39.00 0.71 1.14
C ALA A 92 -39.49 2.03 0.53
N ASN A 93 -39.55 2.06 -0.81
CA ASN A 93 -40.43 2.89 -1.64
C ASN A 93 -40.39 4.42 -1.42
N ILE A 94 -39.55 5.11 -2.21
CA ILE A 94 -39.85 6.48 -2.66
C ILE A 94 -40.04 6.44 -4.18
N VAL A 95 -41.30 6.47 -4.62
CA VAL A 95 -41.67 6.58 -6.03
C VAL A 95 -41.52 8.04 -6.47
N ARG A 96 -40.72 8.31 -7.52
CA ARG A 96 -40.68 9.61 -8.21
C ARG A 96 -40.65 9.44 -9.73
N LYS A 97 -41.20 10.44 -10.42
CA LYS A 97 -41.43 10.46 -11.88
C LYS A 97 -40.11 10.54 -12.67
N PRO A 98 -40.08 10.08 -13.94
CA PRO A 98 -38.93 10.27 -14.82
C PRO A 98 -38.81 11.73 -15.29
N PRO A 99 -37.57 12.26 -15.42
CA PRO A 99 -37.24 13.36 -16.34
C PRO A 99 -36.70 12.80 -17.68
N ASP A 100 -36.88 13.55 -18.76
CA ASP A 100 -36.37 13.19 -20.10
C ASP A 100 -34.96 13.79 -20.38
N LYS A 101 -34.18 13.06 -21.19
CA LYS A 101 -32.86 13.45 -21.78
C LYS A 101 -31.69 13.45 -20.75
N PRO A 102 -30.46 13.89 -21.10
CA PRO A 102 -29.39 12.93 -21.41
C PRO A 102 -28.21 13.01 -20.42
N GLN A 103 -28.33 12.33 -19.28
CA GLN A 103 -27.44 12.56 -18.12
C GLN A 103 -26.08 11.81 -18.11
N ASP A 104 -25.74 11.00 -19.11
CA ASP A 104 -24.47 10.22 -19.11
C ASP A 104 -23.19 11.08 -19.27
N GLN A 105 -23.31 12.41 -19.34
CA GLN A 105 -22.17 13.36 -19.25
C GLN A 105 -22.07 14.10 -17.89
N GLU A 106 -23.08 14.04 -17.02
CA GLU A 106 -23.14 14.92 -15.83
C GLU A 106 -22.30 14.46 -14.63
N ALA A 107 -21.81 13.21 -14.62
CA ALA A 107 -21.02 12.64 -13.51
C ALA A 107 -19.69 13.36 -13.22
N LEU A 108 -19.24 14.26 -14.10
CA LEU A 108 -18.06 15.13 -13.91
C LEU A 108 -18.42 16.63 -13.89
N GLY A 109 -19.71 16.98 -13.80
CA GLY A 109 -20.22 18.35 -13.84
C GLY A 109 -19.63 19.26 -12.76
N ASN A 110 -19.36 18.73 -11.58
CA ASN A 110 -18.87 19.46 -10.41
C ASN A 110 -17.36 19.78 -10.42
N VAL A 111 -16.56 19.19 -11.33
CA VAL A 111 -15.12 19.50 -11.41
C VAL A 111 -14.94 20.97 -11.79
N THR A 112 -14.19 21.77 -11.02
CA THR A 112 -14.09 23.22 -11.30
C THR A 112 -13.36 23.48 -12.63
N ALA A 113 -13.60 24.64 -13.24
CA ALA A 113 -12.87 25.04 -14.44
C ALA A 113 -11.35 25.13 -14.21
N ALA A 114 -10.92 25.45 -12.99
CA ALA A 114 -9.52 25.45 -12.59
C ALA A 114 -8.93 24.03 -12.55
N ASP A 115 -9.64 23.06 -11.95
CA ASP A 115 -9.20 21.67 -11.89
C ASP A 115 -9.15 21.00 -13.26
N ARG A 116 -10.13 21.30 -14.13
CA ARG A 116 -10.12 20.87 -15.55
C ARG A 116 -8.91 21.48 -16.26
N SER A 117 -8.65 22.78 -16.10
CA SER A 117 -7.49 23.47 -16.69
C SER A 117 -6.16 22.89 -16.20
N TYR A 118 -6.01 22.65 -14.90
CA TYR A 118 -4.81 22.04 -14.32
C TYR A 118 -4.59 20.62 -14.84
N THR A 119 -5.63 19.79 -14.86
CA THR A 119 -5.55 18.41 -15.35
C THR A 119 -5.24 18.37 -16.85
N GLN A 120 -5.86 19.24 -17.66
CA GLN A 120 -5.54 19.40 -19.09
C GLN A 120 -4.12 19.91 -19.34
N LYS A 121 -3.58 20.78 -18.48
CA LYS A 121 -2.17 21.22 -18.54
C LYS A 121 -1.23 20.06 -18.20
N LEU A 122 -1.47 19.33 -17.11
CA LEU A 122 -0.64 18.18 -16.75
C LEU A 122 -0.67 17.12 -17.86
N LEU A 123 -1.86 16.73 -18.34
CA LEU A 123 -2.00 15.72 -19.40
C LEU A 123 -1.42 16.18 -20.74
N SER A 124 -1.56 17.45 -21.12
CA SER A 124 -0.99 17.95 -22.38
C SER A 124 0.54 18.07 -22.31
N VAL A 125 1.11 18.57 -21.21
CA VAL A 125 2.57 18.65 -21.03
C VAL A 125 3.19 17.24 -20.91
N VAL A 126 2.54 16.30 -20.23
CA VAL A 126 2.95 14.88 -20.23
C VAL A 126 2.92 14.32 -21.66
N THR A 127 1.77 14.40 -22.36
CA THR A 127 1.62 13.87 -23.74
C THR A 127 2.66 14.45 -24.69
N GLN A 128 2.86 15.78 -24.68
CA GLN A 128 3.75 16.48 -25.60
C GLN A 128 5.23 16.14 -25.39
N ASN A 129 5.66 15.82 -24.16
CA ASN A 129 7.03 15.41 -23.88
C ASN A 129 7.24 13.91 -24.14
N LEU A 130 6.29 13.06 -23.76
CA LEU A 130 6.33 11.62 -24.05
C LEU A 130 6.33 11.31 -25.56
N GLN A 131 5.59 12.07 -26.37
CA GLN A 131 5.61 11.92 -27.83
C GLN A 131 6.92 12.39 -28.49
N ARG A 132 7.74 13.23 -27.83
CA ARG A 132 8.91 13.88 -28.45
C ARG A 132 10.23 13.19 -28.18
N ARG A 133 10.33 12.35 -27.15
CA ARG A 133 11.49 11.48 -26.90
C ARG A 133 11.02 10.17 -26.26
N ARG A 134 11.57 9.04 -26.70
CA ARG A 134 11.76 7.92 -25.75
C ARG A 134 12.52 8.49 -24.55
N LEU A 135 12.14 8.15 -23.33
CA LEU A 135 12.88 8.55 -22.13
C LEU A 135 14.23 7.81 -22.05
N SER A 136 15.17 8.26 -22.88
CA SER A 136 16.61 8.10 -22.72
C SER A 136 16.98 8.88 -21.45
N ILE A 137 16.93 8.18 -20.32
CA ILE A 137 17.37 8.66 -19.01
C ILE A 137 18.86 8.26 -18.86
N ASP A 138 19.64 8.58 -19.90
CA ASP A 138 21.03 8.17 -20.03
C ASP A 138 21.94 9.16 -19.31
N SER A 139 22.06 8.96 -17.99
CA SER A 139 23.24 9.22 -17.14
C SER A 139 23.95 10.58 -17.22
N SER A 140 23.33 11.62 -17.81
CA SER A 140 23.90 12.95 -18.00
C SER A 140 22.92 14.01 -17.49
N GLY A 141 23.42 14.96 -16.69
CA GLY A 141 22.63 15.75 -15.74
C GLY A 141 21.61 16.75 -16.30
N GLU A 142 21.36 16.76 -17.61
CA GLU A 142 20.49 17.73 -18.29
C GLU A 142 19.05 17.21 -18.41
N THR A 143 18.35 17.13 -17.28
CA THR A 143 16.88 17.05 -17.31
C THR A 143 16.33 18.37 -17.85
N SER A 144 15.71 18.32 -19.04
CA SER A 144 15.05 19.48 -19.65
C SER A 144 14.12 20.19 -18.66
N LEU A 145 14.07 21.53 -18.69
CA LEU A 145 13.18 22.31 -17.83
C LEU A 145 11.72 21.84 -17.90
N ALA A 146 11.29 21.30 -19.05
CA ALA A 146 9.97 20.67 -19.20
C ALA A 146 9.81 19.39 -18.37
N HIS A 147 10.83 18.52 -18.30
CA HIS A 147 10.81 17.31 -17.48
C HIS A 147 10.78 17.67 -15.99
N THR A 148 11.58 18.65 -15.55
CA THR A 148 11.59 19.14 -14.17
C THR A 148 10.25 19.77 -13.78
N SER A 149 9.61 20.49 -14.70
CA SER A 149 8.26 21.04 -14.52
C SER A 149 7.18 19.94 -14.37
N ILE A 150 7.18 18.92 -15.25
CA ILE A 150 6.29 17.75 -15.12
C ILE A 150 6.51 17.06 -13.77
N ARG A 151 7.78 16.85 -13.38
CA ARG A 151 8.17 16.20 -12.13
C ARG A 151 7.60 16.93 -10.91
N SER A 152 7.71 18.25 -10.86
CA SER A 152 7.06 19.04 -9.78
C SER A 152 5.55 18.85 -9.83
N MET A 153 4.89 19.17 -10.96
CA MET A 153 3.43 19.14 -11.05
C MET A 153 2.83 17.77 -10.67
N LEU A 154 3.43 16.66 -11.11
CA LEU A 154 2.95 15.32 -10.78
C LEU A 154 3.22 14.97 -9.30
N TRP A 155 4.34 15.41 -8.71
CA TRP A 155 4.62 15.22 -7.29
C TRP A 155 3.70 16.06 -6.37
N ASP A 156 3.46 17.31 -6.76
CA ASP A 156 2.52 18.22 -6.09
C ASP A 156 1.09 17.66 -6.17
N ALA A 157 0.70 17.08 -7.31
CA ALA A 157 -0.57 16.38 -7.48
C ALA A 157 -0.66 15.11 -6.61
N MET A 158 0.35 14.23 -6.64
CA MET A 158 0.41 12.99 -5.84
C MET A 158 0.39 13.25 -4.33
N THR A 159 0.90 14.40 -3.88
CA THR A 159 0.88 14.78 -2.46
C THR A 159 -0.37 15.58 -2.07
N SER A 160 -1.06 16.23 -3.00
CA SER A 160 -2.26 17.03 -2.71
C SER A 160 -3.58 16.25 -2.81
N SER A 161 -3.77 15.43 -3.84
CA SER A 161 -4.98 14.61 -4.01
C SER A 161 -4.92 13.34 -3.17
N THR A 162 -6.01 13.02 -2.45
CA THR A 162 -6.11 11.76 -1.68
C THR A 162 -6.18 10.55 -2.61
N THR A 163 -6.92 10.66 -3.71
CA THR A 163 -7.12 9.57 -4.69
C THR A 163 -5.81 9.24 -5.42
N LEU A 164 -5.10 10.27 -5.86
CA LEU A 164 -3.82 10.12 -6.55
C LEU A 164 -2.72 9.67 -5.58
N PHE A 165 -2.72 10.16 -4.33
CA PHE A 165 -1.86 9.62 -3.28
C PHE A 165 -2.09 8.12 -3.07
N GLN A 166 -3.34 7.66 -3.05
CA GLN A 166 -3.66 6.24 -2.82
C GLN A 166 -3.12 5.32 -3.92
N VAL A 167 -3.18 5.74 -5.19
CA VAL A 167 -2.54 5.03 -6.30
C VAL A 167 -1.01 5.15 -6.23
N ALA A 168 -0.49 6.33 -5.90
CA ALA A 168 0.94 6.58 -5.80
C ALA A 168 1.60 5.70 -4.72
N ILE A 169 1.00 5.55 -3.53
CA ILE A 169 1.53 4.71 -2.45
C ILE A 169 1.44 3.21 -2.78
N PHE A 170 0.45 2.79 -3.57
CA PHE A 170 0.41 1.45 -4.17
C PHE A 170 1.59 1.25 -5.14
N MET A 171 1.82 2.20 -6.05
CA MET A 171 2.91 2.11 -7.05
C MET A 171 4.30 2.18 -6.43
N ALA A 172 4.51 3.00 -5.39
CA ALA A 172 5.74 2.99 -4.60
C ALA A 172 6.01 1.61 -3.99
N GLY A 173 4.94 0.89 -3.58
CA GLY A 173 5.01 -0.46 -3.03
C GLY A 173 5.41 -1.56 -4.01
N THR A 174 5.39 -1.32 -5.33
CA THR A 174 5.64 -2.33 -6.39
C THR A 174 6.90 -3.16 -6.15
N HIS A 175 7.98 -2.46 -5.82
CA HIS A 175 9.33 -3.01 -5.67
C HIS A 175 9.76 -3.11 -4.19
N SER A 176 8.81 -2.94 -3.26
CA SER A 176 9.11 -2.84 -1.83
C SER A 176 9.47 -4.18 -1.21
N ASN A 177 10.78 -4.46 -1.11
CA ASN A 177 11.29 -5.45 -0.15
C ASN A 177 11.24 -4.85 1.27
N THR A 178 10.08 -4.89 1.93
CA THR A 178 9.91 -4.33 3.28
C THR A 178 10.74 -5.07 4.34
N CYS A 179 11.00 -6.37 4.14
CA CYS A 179 11.45 -7.27 5.20
C CYS A 179 12.86 -7.87 5.00
N GLY A 180 13.55 -7.54 3.90
CA GLY A 180 14.79 -8.22 3.52
C GLY A 180 14.60 -9.69 3.15
N LEU A 181 13.48 -9.99 2.49
CA LEU A 181 13.15 -11.31 1.95
C LEU A 181 14.00 -11.62 0.69
N PRO A 182 14.30 -12.90 0.41
CA PRO A 182 15.03 -13.30 -0.80
C PRO A 182 14.11 -13.25 -2.04
N ARG A 183 14.70 -13.10 -3.24
CA ARG A 183 13.97 -13.03 -4.53
C ARG A 183 12.98 -14.19 -4.75
N SER A 184 13.28 -15.38 -4.24
CA SER A 184 12.42 -16.57 -4.30
C SER A 184 11.08 -16.44 -3.56
N ALA A 185 10.95 -15.50 -2.62
CA ALA A 185 9.69 -15.21 -1.93
C ALA A 185 8.70 -14.37 -2.77
N PHE A 186 9.18 -13.67 -3.80
CA PHE A 186 8.42 -12.69 -4.58
C PHE A 186 7.81 -13.26 -5.87
N ALA A 187 7.43 -14.54 -5.88
CA ALA A 187 6.80 -15.16 -7.05
C ALA A 187 5.43 -14.53 -7.43
N HIS A 188 4.78 -13.86 -6.48
CA HIS A 188 3.47 -13.21 -6.62
C HIS A 188 3.40 -11.89 -5.84
N MET A 189 2.40 -11.05 -6.14
CA MET A 189 2.09 -9.83 -5.39
C MET A 189 1.90 -10.13 -3.88
N GLY A 190 2.68 -9.45 -3.03
CA GLY A 190 2.63 -9.64 -1.58
C GLY A 190 1.33 -9.12 -0.95
N PRO A 191 0.89 -9.64 0.23
CA PRO A 191 -0.40 -9.27 0.84
C PRO A 191 -0.62 -7.77 1.04
N GLY A 192 0.40 -7.03 1.45
CA GLY A 192 0.32 -5.56 1.58
C GLY A 192 0.09 -4.85 0.24
N LEU A 193 0.73 -5.32 -0.84
CA LEU A 193 0.55 -4.76 -2.17
C LEU A 193 -0.84 -5.10 -2.76
N ILE A 194 -1.39 -6.29 -2.44
CA ILE A 194 -2.80 -6.64 -2.72
C ILE A 194 -3.77 -5.70 -1.98
N ALA A 195 -3.51 -5.39 -0.71
CA ALA A 195 -4.34 -4.48 0.07
C ALA A 195 -4.30 -3.04 -0.48
N LEU A 196 -3.11 -2.55 -0.85
CA LEU A 196 -2.94 -1.24 -1.48
C LEU A 196 -3.57 -1.17 -2.89
N ARG A 197 -3.53 -2.26 -3.68
CA ARG A 197 -4.28 -2.37 -4.95
C ARG A 197 -5.78 -2.23 -4.72
N GLY A 198 -6.32 -2.98 -3.74
CA GLY A 198 -7.73 -2.90 -3.36
C GLY A 198 -8.16 -1.49 -2.96
N ALA A 199 -7.42 -0.86 -2.04
CA ALA A 199 -7.68 0.52 -1.62
C ALA A 199 -7.59 1.54 -2.77
N SER A 200 -6.71 1.32 -3.76
CA SER A 200 -6.61 2.14 -4.97
C SER A 200 -7.86 2.03 -5.84
N LEU A 201 -8.38 0.81 -6.02
CA LEU A 201 -9.63 0.55 -6.74
C LEU A 201 -10.82 1.22 -6.03
N ASP A 202 -10.93 1.04 -4.72
CA ASP A 202 -12.02 1.59 -3.91
C ASP A 202 -12.00 3.12 -3.89
N ALA A 203 -10.82 3.75 -3.77
CA ALA A 203 -10.66 5.21 -3.83
C ALA A 203 -11.02 5.78 -5.21
N ILE A 204 -10.56 5.16 -6.30
CA ILE A 204 -10.94 5.54 -7.67
C ILE A 204 -12.46 5.40 -7.85
N GLN A 205 -13.06 4.28 -7.43
CA GLN A 205 -14.49 4.06 -7.58
C GLN A 205 -15.29 5.10 -6.79
N ALA A 206 -14.92 5.40 -5.55
CA ALA A 206 -15.57 6.41 -4.71
C ALA A 206 -15.59 7.80 -5.37
N ARG A 207 -14.53 8.19 -6.08
CA ARG A 207 -14.47 9.47 -6.83
C ARG A 207 -15.22 9.46 -8.16
N ILE A 208 -15.31 8.30 -8.84
CA ILE A 208 -16.08 8.18 -10.10
C ILE A 208 -17.60 8.12 -9.84
N THR A 209 -18.03 7.61 -8.68
CA THR A 209 -19.46 7.49 -8.33
C THR A 209 -19.98 8.52 -7.32
N GLY A 210 -19.11 9.36 -6.76
CA GLY A 210 -19.47 10.39 -5.77
C GLY A 210 -19.80 11.75 -6.40
N SER A 211 -20.41 12.64 -5.60
CA SER A 211 -20.65 14.05 -5.98
C SER A 211 -19.36 14.86 -6.14
N ASP A 212 -18.33 14.48 -5.39
CA ASP A 212 -17.09 15.21 -5.22
C ASP A 212 -16.01 14.60 -6.12
N ALA A 213 -16.16 14.80 -7.42
CA ALA A 213 -15.18 14.36 -8.41
C ALA A 213 -13.89 15.20 -8.30
N GLU A 214 -12.80 14.61 -7.82
CA GLU A 214 -11.47 15.21 -7.93
C GLU A 214 -11.08 15.29 -9.41
N GLY A 215 -10.81 16.49 -9.95
CA GLY A 215 -10.49 16.67 -11.37
C GLY A 215 -9.28 15.87 -11.85
N ILE A 216 -8.36 15.54 -10.93
CA ILE A 216 -7.14 14.75 -11.18
C ILE A 216 -7.37 13.23 -11.13
N ALA A 217 -8.56 12.75 -10.74
CA ALA A 217 -8.90 11.32 -10.69
C ALA A 217 -8.62 10.54 -11.99
N PRO A 218 -8.73 11.11 -13.22
CA PRO A 218 -8.29 10.42 -14.43
C PRO A 218 -6.80 10.04 -14.40
N VAL A 219 -5.92 10.86 -13.84
CA VAL A 219 -4.48 10.54 -13.73
C VAL A 219 -4.25 9.32 -12.83
N ALA A 220 -5.05 9.16 -11.78
CA ALA A 220 -5.03 7.98 -10.92
C ALA A 220 -5.45 6.71 -11.69
N VAL A 221 -6.43 6.81 -12.59
CA VAL A 221 -6.83 5.70 -13.50
C VAL A 221 -5.74 5.39 -14.53
N ALA A 222 -5.12 6.41 -15.12
CA ALA A 222 -4.04 6.26 -16.11
C ALA A 222 -2.79 5.60 -15.52
N LEU A 223 -2.41 5.98 -14.30
CA LEU A 223 -1.33 5.36 -13.54
C LEU A 223 -1.62 3.89 -13.22
N LEU A 224 -2.82 3.58 -12.73
CA LEU A 224 -3.21 2.21 -12.43
C LEU A 224 -3.28 1.35 -13.71
N ALA A 225 -3.78 1.89 -14.83
CA ALA A 225 -3.75 1.21 -16.12
C ALA A 225 -2.31 0.90 -16.58
N GLY A 226 -1.40 1.87 -16.48
CA GLY A 226 0.01 1.67 -16.81
C GLY A 226 0.70 0.62 -15.93
N TRP A 227 0.39 0.61 -14.63
CA TRP A 227 0.87 -0.39 -13.68
C TRP A 227 0.36 -1.80 -14.04
N GLU A 228 -0.95 -1.95 -14.25
CA GLU A 228 -1.59 -3.23 -14.59
C GLU A 228 -1.03 -3.81 -15.90
N ARG A 229 -0.71 -2.96 -16.87
CA ARG A 229 -0.06 -3.35 -18.13
C ARG A 229 1.33 -3.95 -17.94
N ARG A 230 2.10 -3.46 -16.96
CA ARG A 230 3.51 -3.85 -16.73
C ARG A 230 3.67 -4.97 -15.70
N TYR A 231 2.80 -5.03 -14.71
CA TYR A 231 2.97 -5.89 -13.52
C TYR A 231 1.69 -6.65 -13.10
N GLY A 232 0.54 -6.36 -13.71
CA GLY A 232 -0.78 -6.86 -13.31
C GLY A 232 -1.36 -7.92 -14.24
N ASP A 233 -2.68 -7.85 -14.45
CA ASP A 233 -3.42 -8.81 -15.27
C ASP A 233 -4.24 -8.14 -16.40
N LEU A 234 -4.37 -8.84 -17.54
CA LEU A 234 -4.97 -8.28 -18.75
C LEU A 234 -6.46 -7.93 -18.57
N GLU A 235 -7.22 -8.72 -17.79
CA GLU A 235 -8.63 -8.40 -17.45
C GLU A 235 -8.71 -7.04 -16.74
N SER A 236 -7.86 -6.81 -15.73
CA SER A 236 -7.84 -5.58 -14.95
C SER A 236 -7.35 -4.40 -15.80
N TYR A 237 -6.31 -4.59 -16.61
CA TYR A 237 -5.85 -3.59 -17.58
C TYR A 237 -6.96 -3.13 -18.52
N GLU A 238 -7.71 -4.06 -19.14
CA GLU A 238 -8.82 -3.73 -20.03
C GLU A 238 -9.94 -2.95 -19.30
N VAL A 239 -10.23 -3.29 -18.04
CA VAL A 239 -11.19 -2.55 -17.21
C VAL A 239 -10.73 -1.11 -16.96
N HIS A 240 -9.46 -0.88 -16.62
CA HIS A 240 -8.93 0.47 -16.42
C HIS A 240 -8.82 1.27 -17.73
N MET A 241 -8.41 0.63 -18.83
CA MET A 241 -8.39 1.23 -20.16
C MET A 241 -9.79 1.61 -20.63
N LYS A 242 -10.82 0.82 -20.29
CA LYS A 242 -12.22 1.16 -20.56
C LYS A 242 -12.68 2.35 -19.71
N ALA A 243 -12.38 2.34 -18.41
CA ALA A 243 -12.70 3.47 -17.52
C ALA A 243 -12.07 4.78 -18.02
N TRP A 244 -10.77 4.76 -18.35
CA TRP A 244 -10.03 5.87 -18.96
C TRP A 244 -10.72 6.40 -20.23
N LYS A 245 -11.06 5.50 -21.17
CA LYS A 245 -11.75 5.85 -22.42
C LYS A 245 -13.17 6.41 -22.22
N THR A 246 -13.81 6.16 -21.07
CA THR A 246 -15.14 6.71 -20.73
C THR A 246 -15.10 8.01 -19.92
N LEU A 247 -13.95 8.40 -19.36
CA LEU A 247 -13.83 9.69 -18.67
C LEU A 247 -13.79 10.82 -19.72
N ALA A 248 -14.58 11.87 -19.50
CA ALA A 248 -14.76 12.99 -20.43
C ALA A 248 -13.56 13.96 -20.43
N ILE A 249 -12.38 13.45 -20.77
CA ILE A 249 -11.13 14.20 -20.86
C ILE A 249 -11.09 14.91 -22.22
N ALA A 250 -11.28 16.23 -22.21
CA ALA A 250 -11.45 16.99 -23.45
C ALA A 250 -10.19 16.97 -24.34
N GLY A 251 -10.38 16.65 -25.62
CA GLY A 251 -9.42 16.84 -26.71
C GLY A 251 -8.29 15.81 -26.78
N ASN A 252 -7.46 15.74 -25.73
CA ASN A 252 -6.17 15.05 -25.75
C ASN A 252 -6.12 13.93 -24.70
N SER A 253 -6.64 12.74 -25.04
CA SER A 253 -6.43 11.55 -24.23
C SER A 253 -5.00 11.03 -24.39
N LEU A 254 -4.35 10.66 -23.28
CA LEU A 254 -3.12 9.84 -23.31
C LEU A 254 -3.39 8.58 -24.13
N GLU A 255 -2.61 8.40 -25.19
CA GLU A 255 -2.52 7.17 -25.96
C GLU A 255 -2.05 6.01 -25.08
N GLU A 256 -2.29 4.79 -25.55
CA GLU A 256 -1.98 3.57 -24.80
C GLU A 256 -0.49 3.44 -24.44
N GLN A 257 0.41 3.92 -25.30
CA GLN A 257 1.84 4.00 -25.02
C GLN A 257 2.18 4.94 -23.85
N ASN A 258 1.47 6.07 -23.73
CA ASN A 258 1.81 7.13 -22.78
C ASN A 258 1.48 6.75 -21.32
N MET A 259 0.54 5.83 -21.09
CA MET A 259 0.19 5.35 -19.74
C MET A 259 1.27 4.44 -19.12
N ALA A 260 1.96 3.64 -19.94
CA ALA A 260 3.14 2.91 -19.49
C ALA A 260 4.25 3.89 -19.10
N THR A 261 4.57 4.87 -19.95
CA THR A 261 5.66 5.80 -19.67
C THR A 261 5.35 6.77 -18.51
N LEU A 262 4.07 7.05 -18.23
CA LEU A 262 3.65 7.76 -17.01
C LEU A 262 3.93 6.92 -15.74
N THR A 263 3.80 5.60 -15.81
CA THR A 263 4.18 4.68 -14.72
C THR A 263 5.70 4.67 -14.53
N ASP A 264 6.45 4.55 -15.61
CA ASP A 264 7.92 4.53 -15.59
C ASP A 264 8.49 5.84 -15.02
N LEU A 265 7.94 6.98 -15.45
CA LEU A 265 8.26 8.31 -14.91
C LEU A 265 7.96 8.40 -13.41
N THR A 266 6.84 7.85 -12.95
CA THR A 266 6.43 7.90 -11.54
C THR A 266 7.39 7.08 -10.65
N LEU A 267 7.82 5.90 -11.11
CA LEU A 267 8.81 5.08 -10.41
C LEU A 267 10.20 5.75 -10.37
N GLU A 268 10.64 6.34 -11.49
CA GLU A 268 11.88 7.12 -11.54
C GLU A 268 11.82 8.37 -10.67
N MET A 269 10.66 9.03 -10.55
CA MET A 269 10.48 10.17 -9.66
C MET A 269 10.68 9.81 -8.19
N TYR A 270 10.23 8.63 -7.74
CA TYR A 270 10.54 8.16 -6.38
C TYR A 270 12.04 7.92 -6.19
N ARG A 271 12.70 7.34 -7.21
CA ARG A 271 14.16 7.11 -7.22
C ARG A 271 14.93 8.43 -7.10
N MET A 272 14.58 9.44 -7.91
CA MET A 272 15.17 10.79 -7.84
C MET A 272 14.90 11.47 -6.49
N GLY A 273 13.69 11.32 -5.91
CA GLY A 273 13.38 11.86 -4.59
C GLY A 273 14.26 11.24 -3.49
N LEU A 274 14.52 9.94 -3.57
CA LEU A 274 15.44 9.26 -2.65
C LEU A 274 16.91 9.66 -2.84
N ASP A 275 17.36 9.85 -4.09
CA ASP A 275 18.67 10.42 -4.39
C ASP A 275 18.82 11.82 -3.77
N GLU A 276 17.79 12.68 -3.87
CA GLU A 276 17.74 14.01 -3.21
C GLU A 276 17.89 13.90 -1.68
N GLN A 277 17.20 12.94 -1.03
CA GLN A 277 17.37 12.70 0.41
C GLN A 277 18.78 12.17 0.78
N SER A 278 19.55 11.65 -0.18
CA SER A 278 20.90 11.09 0.03
C SER A 278 22.07 12.06 -0.26
N THR A 279 21.84 13.14 -1.01
CA THR A 279 22.88 13.97 -1.65
C THR A 279 23.03 15.36 -1.03
N THR A 280 23.56 15.42 0.19
CA THR A 280 23.47 16.66 1.00
C THR A 280 24.74 17.07 1.78
N ALA A 281 25.91 16.93 1.14
CA ALA A 281 27.12 17.70 1.46
C ALA A 281 28.04 17.82 0.22
N PRO A 282 28.79 18.93 0.03
CA PRO A 282 29.79 19.05 -1.04
C PRO A 282 30.90 17.99 -0.99
N SER A 283 31.08 17.33 0.16
CA SER A 283 32.02 16.24 0.40
C SER A 283 31.44 14.83 0.20
N GLY A 284 30.18 14.69 -0.24
CA GLY A 284 29.54 13.42 -0.64
C GLY A 284 29.23 12.38 0.45
N TYR A 285 29.93 12.41 1.59
CA TYR A 285 29.90 11.36 2.62
C TYR A 285 29.25 11.79 3.96
N MET A 286 28.56 12.94 3.99
CA MET A 286 27.95 13.49 5.20
C MET A 286 26.50 13.93 4.95
N MET A 287 25.67 13.89 5.99
CA MET A 287 24.36 14.55 6.01
C MET A 287 24.48 16.00 6.51
N PRO A 288 23.52 16.91 6.25
CA PRO A 288 23.53 18.27 6.76
C PRO A 288 23.57 18.30 8.29
N VAL A 289 24.24 19.31 8.84
CA VAL A 289 24.20 19.61 10.28
C VAL A 289 22.76 19.71 10.79
N LYS A 290 21.84 20.28 10.00
CA LYS A 290 20.40 20.36 10.33
C LYS A 290 19.71 19.00 10.41
N VAL A 291 20.08 18.03 9.54
CA VAL A 291 19.49 16.68 9.52
C VAL A 291 20.11 15.82 10.62
N MET A 292 21.41 15.95 10.87
CA MET A 292 22.08 15.32 12.01
C MET A 292 21.50 15.81 13.35
N ALA A 293 21.23 17.11 13.48
CA ALA A 293 20.64 17.69 14.69
C ALA A 293 19.19 17.26 14.95
N SER A 294 18.47 16.78 13.94
CA SER A 294 17.11 16.23 14.06
C SER A 294 17.04 14.70 13.94
N LEU A 295 18.17 14.01 13.84
CA LEU A 295 18.23 12.54 13.79
C LEU A 295 18.18 11.96 15.22
N PRO A 296 17.21 11.08 15.54
CA PRO A 296 17.17 10.41 16.84
C PRO A 296 18.45 9.63 17.15
N GLN A 297 18.93 9.73 18.40
CA GLN A 297 20.27 9.31 18.80
C GLN A 297 20.58 7.83 18.50
N GLY A 298 19.58 6.95 18.56
CA GLY A 298 19.71 5.53 18.28
C GLY A 298 20.14 5.22 16.84
N PHE A 299 20.00 6.15 15.90
CA PHE A 299 20.45 5.98 14.52
C PHE A 299 21.92 6.41 14.29
N HIS A 300 22.63 6.95 15.28
CA HIS A 300 24.05 7.30 15.13
C HIS A 300 25.00 6.07 15.06
N VAL A 301 24.46 4.85 15.10
CA VAL A 301 25.21 3.58 14.95
C VAL A 301 25.53 3.20 13.49
N PHE A 302 25.02 3.96 12.51
CA PHE A 302 25.10 3.66 11.07
C PHE A 302 26.26 4.33 10.34
N SER A 303 26.65 3.75 9.20
CA SER A 303 27.69 4.31 8.33
C SER A 303 27.09 5.26 7.30
N LEU A 304 27.35 6.57 7.43
CA LEU A 304 26.88 7.57 6.46
C LEU A 304 27.57 7.51 5.08
N ARG A 305 28.42 6.50 4.83
CA ARG A 305 29.10 6.30 3.54
C ARG A 305 28.14 5.93 2.41
N ARG A 306 27.15 5.07 2.68
CA ARG A 306 26.15 4.63 1.68
C ARG A 306 25.04 5.67 1.52
N ALA A 307 24.62 5.91 0.28
CA ALA A 307 23.59 6.87 -0.06
C ALA A 307 22.22 6.44 0.49
N GLU A 308 21.95 5.15 0.45
CA GLU A 308 20.68 4.54 0.82
C GLU A 308 20.49 4.54 2.34
N THR A 309 21.57 4.34 3.09
CA THR A 309 21.62 4.61 4.53
C THR A 309 21.29 6.08 4.80
N ARG A 310 21.93 7.04 4.10
CA ARG A 310 21.65 8.47 4.29
C ARG A 310 20.19 8.82 3.98
N SER A 311 19.61 8.39 2.87
CA SER A 311 18.22 8.73 2.52
C SER A 311 17.21 8.18 3.54
N LEU A 312 17.39 6.95 4.04
CA LEU A 312 16.51 6.40 5.08
C LEU A 312 16.61 7.15 6.41
N LEU A 313 17.81 7.61 6.78
CA LEU A 313 18.04 8.39 8.00
C LEU A 313 17.58 9.85 7.86
N THR A 314 17.70 10.45 6.67
CA THR A 314 17.06 11.74 6.36
C THR A 314 15.53 11.64 6.53
N LEU A 315 14.90 10.54 6.08
CA LEU A 315 13.48 10.28 6.33
C LEU A 315 13.17 10.07 7.83
N SER A 316 14.04 9.39 8.60
CA SER A 316 13.92 9.30 10.07
C SER A 316 13.88 10.66 10.74
N ALA A 317 14.79 11.57 10.36
CA ALA A 317 14.92 12.89 10.95
C ALA A 317 13.73 13.81 10.60
N GLN A 318 13.15 13.66 9.40
CA GLN A 318 11.92 14.35 9.01
C GLN A 318 10.67 13.85 9.76
N LEU A 319 10.60 12.56 10.07
CA LEU A 319 9.52 11.99 10.89
C LEU A 319 9.65 12.35 12.37
N ALA A 320 10.87 12.35 12.91
CA ALA A 320 11.14 12.75 14.30
C ALA A 320 10.79 14.23 14.58
N THR A 321 10.77 15.07 13.54
CA THR A 321 10.37 16.50 13.59
C THR A 321 8.96 16.74 13.03
N HIS A 322 8.08 15.74 13.14
CA HIS A 322 6.66 15.92 12.85
C HIS A 322 6.00 16.94 13.80
N TYR A 323 5.08 17.75 13.26
CA TYR A 323 4.24 18.67 14.03
C TYR A 323 2.92 18.89 13.27
N PRO A 324 1.75 18.51 13.81
CA PRO A 324 0.54 18.36 13.00
C PRO A 324 -0.19 19.67 12.69
N LYS A 325 0.14 20.78 13.35
CA LYS A 325 -0.70 22.01 13.36
C LYS A 325 -0.88 22.72 12.01
N SER A 326 -0.03 22.48 11.01
CA SER A 326 -0.18 23.09 9.68
C SER A 326 -0.77 22.11 8.67
N LYS A 327 -1.78 22.53 7.89
CA LYS A 327 -2.39 21.68 6.85
C LYS A 327 -1.39 21.23 5.77
N SER A 328 -0.31 22.00 5.55
CA SER A 328 0.79 21.60 4.66
C SER A 328 1.58 20.37 5.14
N VAL A 329 1.40 19.94 6.40
CA VAL A 329 2.02 18.71 6.92
C VAL A 329 1.49 17.46 6.21
N ILE A 330 0.26 17.49 5.68
CA ILE A 330 -0.34 16.35 4.95
C ILE A 330 0.46 16.06 3.68
N SER A 331 0.70 17.07 2.84
CA SER A 331 1.52 16.92 1.62
C SER A 331 2.95 16.50 1.96
N ARG A 332 3.53 17.02 3.06
CA ARG A 332 4.86 16.62 3.56
C ARG A 332 4.91 15.15 3.99
N LEU A 333 3.93 14.69 4.77
CA LEU A 333 3.84 13.30 5.21
C LEU A 333 3.58 12.35 4.04
N ARG A 334 2.77 12.76 3.06
CA ARG A 334 2.57 12.01 1.81
C ARG A 334 3.88 11.90 1.01
N ARG A 335 4.67 12.97 0.89
CA ARG A 335 6.03 12.90 0.28
C ARG A 335 6.89 11.85 0.99
N ILE A 336 7.00 11.96 2.32
CA ILE A 336 7.79 11.02 3.14
C ILE A 336 7.27 9.58 2.99
N ALA A 337 5.95 9.37 2.99
CA ALA A 337 5.35 8.04 2.84
C ALA A 337 5.66 7.41 1.46
N LEU A 338 5.59 8.19 0.37
CA LEU A 338 5.94 7.73 -0.98
C LEU A 338 7.42 7.36 -1.08
N GLU A 339 8.32 8.24 -0.63
CA GLU A 339 9.77 7.98 -0.63
C GLU A 339 10.12 6.76 0.24
N ASN A 340 9.52 6.62 1.43
CA ASN A 340 9.77 5.49 2.31
C ASN A 340 9.24 4.15 1.73
N MET A 341 8.04 4.18 1.15
CA MET A 341 7.43 3.01 0.49
C MET A 341 8.18 2.61 -0.80
N ALA A 342 8.86 3.55 -1.46
CA ALA A 342 9.70 3.26 -2.62
C ALA A 342 11.16 2.89 -2.27
N TRP A 343 11.63 3.14 -1.04
CA TRP A 343 13.03 2.90 -0.67
C TRP A 343 13.45 1.44 -0.90
N SER A 344 14.61 1.28 -1.53
CA SER A 344 15.33 0.01 -1.67
C SER A 344 16.79 0.22 -1.29
N PRO A 345 17.55 -0.84 -0.93
CA PRO A 345 18.99 -0.73 -0.69
C PRO A 345 19.80 -0.47 -1.97
N THR A 346 19.17 -0.27 -3.13
CA THR A 346 19.85 -0.10 -4.42
C THR A 346 19.26 1.01 -5.30
N HIS A 347 18.51 1.97 -4.75
CA HIS A 347 17.81 2.99 -5.55
C HIS A 347 18.75 3.90 -6.36
N THR A 348 19.99 4.08 -5.91
CA THR A 348 21.04 4.79 -6.68
C THR A 348 21.38 4.10 -8.01
N HIS A 349 21.08 2.81 -8.16
CA HIS A 349 21.33 2.01 -9.36
C HIS A 349 20.11 1.86 -10.28
N GLY A 350 18.92 2.31 -9.87
CA GLY A 350 17.68 2.17 -10.64
C GLY A 350 16.42 2.08 -9.76
N TYR A 351 15.25 2.27 -10.35
CA TYR A 351 13.97 2.12 -9.65
C TYR A 351 13.52 0.65 -9.49
N GLU A 352 14.14 -0.28 -10.23
CA GLU A 352 13.95 -1.72 -10.04
C GLU A 352 15.01 -2.29 -9.08
N PRO A 353 14.66 -3.24 -8.19
CA PRO A 353 15.61 -3.80 -7.23
C PRO A 353 16.78 -4.52 -7.89
N ARG A 354 17.96 -4.42 -7.29
CA ARG A 354 19.17 -5.13 -7.70
C ARG A 354 19.70 -6.03 -6.58
N PRO A 355 19.08 -7.20 -6.31
CA PRO A 355 19.53 -8.10 -5.23
C PRO A 355 20.99 -8.53 -5.35
N ASP A 356 21.54 -8.53 -6.57
CA ASP A 356 22.96 -8.74 -6.88
C ASP A 356 23.91 -7.70 -6.29
N LEU A 357 23.39 -6.56 -5.82
CA LEU A 357 24.12 -5.48 -5.15
C LEU A 357 23.83 -5.41 -3.64
N GLU A 358 22.82 -6.13 -3.14
CA GLU A 358 22.53 -6.24 -1.70
C GLU A 358 23.65 -6.99 -0.96
N ASP A 359 24.28 -7.99 -1.60
CA ASP A 359 25.43 -8.75 -1.07
C ASP A 359 26.68 -7.88 -0.81
N GLN A 360 26.70 -6.61 -1.27
CA GLN A 360 27.78 -5.66 -1.02
C GLN A 360 27.60 -4.86 0.28
N TYR A 361 26.50 -5.04 1.02
CA TYR A 361 26.27 -4.40 2.31
C TYR A 361 26.96 -5.16 3.46
N ASP A 362 27.22 -4.46 4.57
CA ASP A 362 27.27 -5.15 5.85
C ASP A 362 25.89 -5.79 6.10
N SER A 363 25.86 -7.12 6.21
CA SER A 363 24.61 -7.87 6.33
C SER A 363 23.78 -7.45 7.55
N LEU A 364 24.43 -7.04 8.65
CA LEU A 364 23.75 -6.58 9.85
C LEU A 364 23.21 -5.15 9.67
N GLU A 365 23.96 -4.23 9.05
CA GLU A 365 23.49 -2.89 8.68
C GLU A 365 22.26 -2.97 7.78
N LEU A 366 22.28 -3.81 6.72
CA LEU A 366 21.15 -3.98 5.81
C LEU A 366 19.92 -4.56 6.52
N ILE A 367 20.08 -5.57 7.38
CA ILE A 367 18.98 -6.08 8.19
C ILE A 367 18.41 -4.98 9.11
N ALA A 368 19.26 -4.15 9.71
CA ALA A 368 18.82 -3.03 10.56
C ALA A 368 18.08 -1.94 9.76
N LEU A 369 18.50 -1.61 8.54
CA LEU A 369 17.79 -0.67 7.64
C LEU A 369 16.38 -1.18 7.31
N TYR A 370 16.20 -2.47 7.02
CA TYR A 370 14.85 -3.03 6.80
C TYR A 370 13.94 -2.91 8.04
N HIS A 371 14.47 -3.09 9.25
CA HIS A 371 13.71 -2.87 10.48
C HIS A 371 13.28 -1.39 10.64
N ILE A 372 14.16 -0.43 10.31
CA ILE A 372 13.85 1.00 10.33
C ILE A 372 12.72 1.33 9.35
N ARG A 373 12.87 0.91 8.10
CA ARG A 373 11.90 1.15 7.04
C ARG A 373 10.53 0.56 7.35
N ALA A 374 10.49 -0.68 7.84
CA ALA A 374 9.25 -1.34 8.22
C ALA A 374 8.46 -0.52 9.25
N VAL A 375 9.12 0.04 10.26
CA VAL A 375 8.47 0.88 11.29
C VAL A 375 8.05 2.23 10.72
N GLN A 376 8.91 2.87 9.93
CA GLN A 376 8.63 4.18 9.33
C GLN A 376 7.36 4.13 8.48
N ILE A 377 7.14 3.09 7.68
CA ILE A 377 5.88 2.90 6.92
C ILE A 377 4.64 2.95 7.84
N SER A 378 4.71 2.32 9.02
CA SER A 378 3.61 2.33 9.99
C SER A 378 3.44 3.68 10.70
N ILE A 379 4.54 4.31 11.14
CA ILE A 379 4.52 5.64 11.77
C ILE A 379 4.01 6.71 10.78
N CYS A 380 4.47 6.67 9.52
CA CYS A 380 3.96 7.52 8.43
C CYS A 380 2.45 7.42 8.30
N GLY A 381 1.90 6.19 8.28
CA GLY A 381 0.47 5.96 8.14
C GLY A 381 -0.34 6.60 9.27
N VAL A 382 0.06 6.40 10.53
CA VAL A 382 -0.70 6.93 11.68
C VAL A 382 -0.52 8.44 11.86
N LEU A 383 0.68 8.99 11.64
CA LEU A 383 0.88 10.45 11.62
C LEU A 383 0.11 11.12 10.48
N LEU A 384 -0.04 10.44 9.33
CA LEU A 384 -0.84 10.94 8.23
C LEU A 384 -2.34 10.92 8.58
N GLN A 385 -2.83 9.88 9.24
CA GLN A 385 -4.20 9.85 9.76
C GLN A 385 -4.44 10.96 10.80
N GLU A 386 -3.58 11.10 11.81
CA GLU A 386 -3.66 12.16 12.83
C GLU A 386 -3.74 13.55 12.19
N ALA A 387 -2.89 13.82 11.18
CA ALA A 387 -2.92 15.08 10.44
C ALA A 387 -4.17 15.23 9.54
N MET A 388 -4.61 14.17 8.87
CA MET A 388 -5.78 14.22 8.00
C MET A 388 -7.07 14.43 8.79
N ASP A 389 -7.22 13.76 9.94
CA ASP A 389 -8.34 13.96 10.88
C ASP A 389 -8.34 15.38 11.45
N MET A 390 -7.18 15.87 11.93
CA MET A 390 -7.04 17.23 12.50
C MET A 390 -7.41 18.35 11.51
N HIS A 391 -7.18 18.15 10.21
CA HIS A 391 -7.46 19.15 9.16
C HIS A 391 -8.72 18.85 8.33
N GLY A 392 -9.54 17.90 8.77
CA GLY A 392 -10.83 17.54 8.17
C GLY A 392 -10.72 16.99 6.74
N VAL A 393 -9.66 16.25 6.43
CA VAL A 393 -9.42 15.68 5.10
C VAL A 393 -9.71 14.18 5.09
N THR A 394 -10.80 13.77 4.45
CA THR A 394 -11.18 12.35 4.37
C THR A 394 -10.12 11.50 3.68
N TRP A 395 -9.76 10.36 4.30
CA TRP A 395 -9.04 9.25 3.69
C TRP A 395 -9.93 8.00 3.75
N SER A 396 -10.11 7.30 2.63
CA SER A 396 -10.96 6.10 2.54
C SER A 396 -10.19 4.79 2.76
N PHE A 397 -8.94 4.86 3.24
CA PHE A 397 -8.11 3.68 3.48
C PHE A 397 -8.38 3.09 4.87
N ASP A 398 -8.60 1.79 4.93
CA ASP A 398 -8.55 1.05 6.21
C ASP A 398 -7.10 0.94 6.68
N LEU A 399 -6.63 1.99 7.35
CA LEU A 399 -5.28 2.04 7.89
C LEU A 399 -5.03 0.93 8.91
N GLN A 400 -6.02 0.55 9.72
CA GLN A 400 -5.85 -0.49 10.74
C GLN A 400 -5.71 -1.88 10.11
N GLY A 401 -6.53 -2.21 9.12
CA GLY A 401 -6.35 -3.41 8.29
C GLY A 401 -5.00 -3.39 7.54
N GLY A 402 -4.60 -2.25 6.99
CA GLY A 402 -3.31 -2.05 6.34
C GLY A 402 -2.12 -2.31 7.27
N LEU A 403 -2.13 -1.71 8.46
CA LEU A 403 -1.11 -1.90 9.50
C LEU A 403 -1.06 -3.36 9.98
N HIS A 404 -2.20 -4.03 10.13
CA HIS A 404 -2.23 -5.44 10.52
C HIS A 404 -1.59 -6.34 9.45
N VAL A 405 -1.93 -6.17 8.17
CA VAL A 405 -1.31 -6.90 7.05
C VAL A 405 0.19 -6.61 6.95
N HIS A 406 0.59 -5.35 7.22
CA HIS A 406 2.00 -4.94 7.23
C HIS A 406 2.79 -5.56 8.39
N THR A 407 2.31 -5.49 9.63
CA THR A 407 2.97 -6.10 10.81
C THR A 407 3.03 -7.62 10.69
N GLN A 408 2.00 -8.28 10.14
CA GLN A 408 2.07 -9.69 9.77
C GLN A 408 3.17 -9.97 8.74
N SER A 409 3.23 -9.19 7.65
CA SER A 409 4.29 -9.33 6.63
C SER A 409 5.69 -9.10 7.23
N CYS A 410 5.81 -8.21 8.20
CA CYS A 410 7.04 -7.91 8.93
C CYS A 410 7.50 -9.03 9.89
N GLN A 411 6.76 -10.15 10.02
CA GLN A 411 7.26 -11.34 10.74
C GLN A 411 8.55 -11.93 10.14
N HIS A 412 8.85 -11.61 8.88
CA HIS A 412 10.03 -12.10 8.16
C HIS A 412 11.30 -11.26 8.39
N LEU A 413 11.21 -10.16 9.16
CA LEU A 413 12.38 -9.39 9.59
C LEU A 413 13.33 -10.28 10.41
N ARG A 414 14.62 -10.27 10.06
CA ARG A 414 15.67 -11.13 10.65
C ARG A 414 16.15 -10.64 12.03
N THR A 415 15.22 -10.30 12.93
CA THR A 415 15.49 -9.63 14.23
C THR A 415 16.49 -10.37 15.11
N GLU A 416 16.40 -11.70 15.21
CA GLU A 416 17.32 -12.50 16.07
C GLU A 416 18.80 -12.35 15.65
N MET A 417 19.10 -11.93 14.40
CA MET A 417 20.48 -11.63 13.95
C MET A 417 21.04 -10.30 14.49
N LEU A 418 20.18 -9.39 14.96
CA LEU A 418 20.61 -8.09 15.51
C LEU A 418 20.81 -8.11 17.03
N ILE A 419 20.30 -9.13 17.73
CA ILE A 419 20.38 -9.23 19.19
C ILE A 419 21.82 -9.54 19.61
N GLY A 420 22.33 -8.82 20.62
CA GLY A 420 23.75 -8.90 21.01
C GLY A 420 24.70 -8.13 20.08
N THR A 421 24.18 -7.35 19.13
CA THR A 421 24.96 -6.46 18.24
C THR A 421 24.69 -4.99 18.57
N LYS A 422 25.48 -4.06 18.00
CA LYS A 422 25.21 -2.61 18.06
C LYS A 422 23.85 -2.16 17.51
N TYR A 423 23.12 -3.05 16.84
CA TYR A 423 21.77 -2.80 16.29
C TYR A 423 20.63 -3.42 17.12
N GLN A 424 20.91 -4.04 18.28
CA GLN A 424 19.88 -4.74 19.07
C GLN A 424 18.72 -3.82 19.50
N ASP A 425 19.03 -2.57 19.83
CA ASP A 425 18.04 -1.56 20.25
C ASP A 425 17.05 -1.25 19.12
N ILE A 426 17.51 -1.27 17.85
CA ILE A 426 16.67 -1.10 16.66
C ILE A 426 15.78 -2.33 16.49
N ALA A 427 16.31 -3.54 16.71
CA ALA A 427 15.53 -4.77 16.68
C ALA A 427 14.41 -4.78 17.73
N LEU A 428 14.69 -4.33 18.96
CA LEU A 428 13.69 -4.17 20.00
C LEU A 428 12.66 -3.09 19.65
N TRP A 429 13.10 -1.86 19.37
CA TRP A 429 12.21 -0.73 19.03
C TRP A 429 11.29 -1.07 17.87
N SER A 430 11.83 -1.65 16.81
CA SER A 430 11.05 -1.93 15.60
C SER A 430 10.00 -3.00 15.80
N ARG A 431 10.34 -4.14 16.42
CA ARG A 431 9.36 -5.20 16.69
C ARG A 431 8.32 -4.75 17.72
N PHE A 432 8.71 -3.96 18.71
CA PHE A 432 7.77 -3.44 19.71
C PHE A 432 6.80 -2.41 19.11
N VAL A 433 7.28 -1.44 18.34
CA VAL A 433 6.42 -0.42 17.70
C VAL A 433 5.51 -1.01 16.61
N LEU A 434 5.99 -1.96 15.80
CA LEU A 434 5.14 -2.65 14.82
C LEU A 434 4.00 -3.41 15.50
N CYS A 435 4.27 -4.08 16.62
CA CYS A 435 3.26 -4.83 17.36
C CYS A 435 2.35 -3.95 18.24
N SER A 436 2.76 -2.73 18.59
CA SER A 436 1.92 -1.79 19.34
C SER A 436 0.97 -1.02 18.42
N LEU A 437 1.43 -0.63 17.23
CA LEU A 437 0.58 0.02 16.22
C LEU A 437 -0.45 -0.93 15.60
N ALA A 438 -0.13 -2.22 15.45
CA ALA A 438 -1.12 -3.25 15.10
C ALA A 438 -0.74 -4.59 15.74
N ARG A 439 -1.50 -5.02 16.76
CA ARG A 439 -1.20 -6.25 17.50
C ARG A 439 -1.29 -7.49 16.61
N ALA A 440 -0.27 -8.33 16.71
CA ALA A 440 -0.21 -9.64 16.08
C ALA A 440 0.09 -10.71 17.16
N PRO A 441 -0.93 -11.30 17.84
CA PRO A 441 -0.72 -12.12 19.04
C PRO A 441 0.22 -13.32 18.88
N ALA A 442 0.38 -13.85 17.66
CA ALA A 442 1.36 -14.89 17.34
C ALA A 442 2.83 -14.45 17.57
N GLN A 443 3.08 -13.13 17.68
CA GLN A 443 4.39 -12.53 17.95
C GLN A 443 4.65 -12.29 19.45
N ASP A 444 3.63 -12.39 20.32
CA ASP A 444 3.73 -12.00 21.74
C ASP A 444 4.83 -12.80 22.48
N VAL A 445 4.90 -14.12 22.24
CA VAL A 445 5.95 -15.01 22.78
C VAL A 445 7.34 -14.65 22.24
N PHE A 446 7.43 -14.28 20.96
CA PHE A 446 8.68 -13.87 20.32
C PHE A 446 9.17 -12.53 20.88
N LEU A 447 8.30 -11.54 20.97
CA LEU A 447 8.63 -10.21 21.49
C LEU A 447 9.03 -10.29 22.98
N THR A 448 8.34 -11.12 23.77
CA THR A 448 8.74 -11.41 25.17
C THR A 448 10.16 -11.99 25.27
N ARG A 449 10.57 -12.84 24.30
CA ARG A 449 11.96 -13.34 24.25
C ARG A 449 12.95 -12.23 23.90
N VAL A 450 12.63 -11.36 22.93
CA VAL A 450 13.49 -10.24 22.54
C VAL A 450 13.69 -9.26 23.71
N VAL A 451 12.61 -8.84 24.38
CA VAL A 451 12.67 -7.96 25.56
C VAL A 451 13.59 -8.55 26.65
N LYS A 452 13.43 -9.85 26.95
CA LYS A 452 14.28 -10.56 27.93
C LYS A 452 15.73 -10.72 27.48
N ARG A 453 16.00 -10.89 26.18
CA ARG A 453 17.37 -10.97 25.62
C ARG A 453 18.10 -9.63 25.61
N VAL A 454 17.38 -8.51 25.65
CA VAL A 454 17.92 -7.14 25.77
C VAL A 454 17.94 -6.67 27.24
N ASP A 455 17.66 -7.57 28.19
CA ASP A 455 17.69 -7.36 29.66
C ASP A 455 16.74 -6.24 30.18
N VAL A 456 15.68 -5.94 29.43
CA VAL A 456 14.72 -4.88 29.76
C VAL A 456 13.71 -5.39 30.79
N LYS A 457 13.68 -4.75 31.97
CA LYS A 457 12.97 -5.22 33.18
C LYS A 457 11.75 -4.37 33.58
N SER A 458 11.61 -3.16 33.06
CA SER A 458 10.53 -2.23 33.36
C SER A 458 10.04 -1.50 32.12
N PHE A 459 8.78 -1.00 32.15
CA PHE A 459 8.28 -0.16 31.07
C PHE A 459 9.10 1.13 30.92
N VAL A 460 9.63 1.66 32.02
CA VAL A 460 10.49 2.87 32.01
C VAL A 460 11.78 2.61 31.21
N GLN A 461 12.47 1.49 31.44
CA GLN A 461 13.65 1.11 30.67
C GLN A 461 13.33 0.91 29.18
N LEU A 462 12.21 0.24 28.87
CA LEU A 462 11.77 0.07 27.49
C LEU A 462 11.54 1.44 26.83
N ARG A 463 10.78 2.32 27.49
CA ARG A 463 10.45 3.65 26.99
C ARG A 463 11.70 4.47 26.68
N THR A 464 12.71 4.47 27.56
CA THR A 464 14.00 5.13 27.30
C THR A 464 14.75 4.57 26.08
N ILE A 465 14.58 3.28 25.74
CA ILE A 465 15.11 2.72 24.49
C ILE A 465 14.26 3.17 23.29
N LEU A 466 12.93 3.16 23.38
CA LEU A 466 12.05 3.57 22.28
C LEU A 466 12.21 5.05 21.92
N GLU A 467 12.33 5.93 22.92
CA GLU A 467 12.48 7.39 22.76
C GLU A 467 13.83 7.82 22.16
N ARG A 468 14.81 6.90 22.04
CA ARG A 468 16.06 7.15 21.29
C ARG A 468 15.89 7.07 19.77
N PHE A 469 14.73 6.65 19.28
CA PHE A 469 14.41 6.49 17.85
C PHE A 469 13.27 7.43 17.40
N VAL A 470 12.62 7.16 16.27
CA VAL A 470 11.38 7.88 15.91
C VAL A 470 10.28 7.45 16.88
N TYR A 471 9.88 8.36 17.77
CA TYR A 471 8.87 8.10 18.79
C TYR A 471 7.92 9.31 18.99
N PRO A 472 6.89 9.49 18.14
CA PRO A 472 5.85 10.50 18.38
C PRO A 472 5.00 10.10 19.60
N PRO A 473 5.03 10.86 20.72
CA PRO A 473 4.38 10.41 21.95
C PRO A 473 2.85 10.37 21.86
N THR A 474 2.24 11.26 21.05
CA THR A 474 0.78 11.29 20.78
C THR A 474 0.26 9.97 20.24
N VAL A 475 1.05 9.31 19.39
CA VAL A 475 0.71 8.07 18.70
C VAL A 475 1.20 6.83 19.46
N LEU A 476 2.41 6.86 20.04
CA LEU A 476 3.05 5.63 20.54
C LEU A 476 2.96 5.38 22.04
N SER A 477 2.71 6.40 22.88
CA SER A 477 2.78 6.21 24.34
C SER A 477 1.77 5.17 24.83
N ASN A 478 0.50 5.35 24.48
CA ASN A 478 -0.59 4.51 24.96
C ASN A 478 -0.57 3.11 24.32
N PRO A 479 -0.37 2.94 23.00
CA PRO A 479 -0.27 1.60 22.40
C PRO A 479 0.96 0.81 22.89
N CYS A 480 2.11 1.47 23.10
CA CYS A 480 3.29 0.79 23.63
C CYS A 480 3.10 0.35 25.09
N ARG A 481 2.44 1.16 25.93
CA ARG A 481 2.10 0.75 27.30
C ARG A 481 1.10 -0.42 27.30
N ALA A 482 0.02 -0.31 26.53
CA ALA A 482 -0.98 -1.38 26.40
C ALA A 482 -0.37 -2.71 25.92
N LEU A 483 0.63 -2.68 25.03
CA LEU A 483 1.38 -3.87 24.63
C LEU A 483 2.24 -4.41 25.77
N TRP A 484 2.97 -3.57 26.52
CA TRP A 484 3.81 -4.00 27.65
C TRP A 484 3.00 -4.77 28.71
N ASP A 485 1.87 -4.20 29.13
CA ASP A 485 0.99 -4.81 30.13
C ASP A 485 0.37 -6.11 29.60
N THR A 486 0.00 -6.14 28.32
CA THR A 486 -0.53 -7.32 27.61
C THR A 486 0.47 -8.47 27.55
N LEU A 487 1.76 -8.19 27.37
CA LEU A 487 2.82 -9.21 27.37
C LEU A 487 3.12 -9.75 28.78
N GLY A 488 2.56 -9.15 29.83
CA GLY A 488 2.72 -9.59 31.22
C GLY A 488 4.15 -9.47 31.77
N ILE A 489 4.98 -8.63 31.15
CA ILE A 489 6.42 -8.48 31.51
C ILE A 489 6.58 -7.62 32.77
N ALA A 490 5.64 -6.70 33.01
CA ALA A 490 5.55 -5.90 34.23
C ALA A 490 5.56 -6.77 35.51
N PRO A 491 6.49 -6.51 36.46
CA PRO A 491 6.36 -6.96 37.84
C PRO A 491 5.01 -6.54 38.43
N GLU A 492 4.46 -7.31 39.37
CA GLU A 492 3.09 -7.09 39.86
C GLU A 492 2.87 -5.67 40.43
N TRP A 493 3.89 -5.07 41.04
CA TRP A 493 3.82 -3.71 41.59
C TRP A 493 3.71 -2.60 40.53
N GLU A 494 4.28 -2.77 39.32
CA GLU A 494 4.15 -1.80 38.20
C GLU A 494 2.71 -1.69 37.67
N ARG A 495 1.83 -2.64 38.03
CA ARG A 495 0.41 -2.64 37.63
C ARG A 495 -0.45 -1.78 38.55
N TYR A 496 0.06 -1.41 39.73
CA TYR A 496 -0.68 -0.63 40.72
C TYR A 496 -0.24 0.85 40.77
N THR A 497 0.96 1.18 40.29
CA THR A 497 1.46 2.57 40.23
C THR A 497 0.67 3.46 39.26
N ASP A 498 0.17 2.91 38.15
CA ASP A 498 -0.55 3.66 37.12
C ASP A 498 -1.95 4.14 37.56
N LEU A 499 -2.50 3.62 38.65
CA LEU A 499 -3.76 4.10 39.23
C LEU A 499 -3.62 5.47 39.95
N PHE A 500 -2.39 5.96 40.14
CA PHE A 500 -2.11 7.13 40.98
C PHE A 500 -1.32 8.25 40.28
N GLN A 501 -1.07 8.17 38.97
CA GLN A 501 -0.51 9.28 38.20
C GLN A 501 -1.53 9.87 37.22
N PRO A 502 -2.13 11.05 37.50
CA PRO A 502 -2.75 11.82 36.44
C PRO A 502 -1.68 12.23 35.43
N TYR A 503 -1.96 12.03 34.14
CA TYR A 503 -1.10 12.56 33.07
C TYR A 503 -0.97 14.08 33.26
N PRO A 504 0.24 14.66 33.22
CA PRO A 504 0.40 16.11 33.36
C PRO A 504 -0.28 16.79 32.16
N THR A 505 -1.35 17.53 32.43
CA THR A 505 -1.93 18.46 31.47
C THR A 505 -0.86 19.47 31.03
N PRO A 506 -0.72 19.77 29.73
CA PRO A 506 0.19 20.82 29.30
C PRO A 506 -0.30 22.16 29.83
N THR A 507 0.40 22.70 30.82
CA THR A 507 0.05 23.97 31.48
C THR A 507 0.23 25.14 30.52
N SER A 508 -0.87 25.57 29.92
CA SER A 508 -0.96 26.85 29.23
C SER A 508 -1.14 27.98 30.25
N GLU A 509 -0.05 28.63 30.66
CA GLU A 509 0.03 30.07 31.00
C GLU A 509 1.51 30.40 31.29
N VAL A 510 2.18 31.14 30.40
CA VAL A 510 2.27 32.62 30.33
C VAL A 510 3.37 33.18 31.25
N ALA A 511 4.49 33.50 30.61
CA ALA A 511 5.31 34.69 30.83
C ALA A 511 5.83 35.13 29.46
#